data_AF-A0A2N2BRX9-F1
#
_entry.id   AF-A0A2N2BRX9-F1
#
_cell.length_a   1.000
_cell.length_b   1.000
_cell.length_c   1.000
_cell.angle_alpha   90.00
_cell.angle_beta   90.00
_cell.angle_gamma   90.00
#
_symmetry.space_group_name_H-M   'P 1'
#
loop_
_entity.id
_entity.type
_entity.pdbx_description
1 polymer ?
#
loop_
_entity_poly.entity_id
_entity_poly.type
_entity_poly.pdbx_seq_one_letter_code
_entity_poly.pdbx_strand_id
1 'polypeptide(L)'
;MMEQKCLEISQHAKERYSERIMGRTEKNEICLYVVQNNELIEERINKMIDFGEFIYCGKVNNDNYINIFVHDSWIIMTDRSNKKVITIYKVSLIDGDDVFNKLFVEKMITKIKGKKLLLEELKEKSKIERVMFKEKIDRNLNRIKEYEKFIKEFKNENESYTNLMKSSETELNIVEHEIKAIVENLVCKKF
;
A
#
# COMPACT_ATOMS: atom_id res chain seq x y z
N MET A 1 19.80 20.67 -24.61
CA MET A 1 21.05 19.93 -24.41
C MET A 1 20.89 19.17 -23.11
N MET A 2 20.50 17.89 -23.15
CA MET A 2 20.32 17.10 -21.93
C MET A 2 21.71 16.73 -21.42
N GLU A 3 22.03 17.07 -20.17
CA GLU A 3 23.25 16.61 -19.51
C GLU A 3 23.31 15.09 -19.58
N GLN A 4 24.36 14.57 -20.21
CA GLN A 4 24.63 13.15 -20.24
C GLN A 4 25.01 12.74 -18.81
N LYS A 5 24.06 12.10 -18.12
CA LYS A 5 24.21 11.74 -16.71
C LYS A 5 25.15 10.53 -16.62
N CYS A 6 26.45 10.77 -16.60
CA CYS A 6 27.45 9.73 -16.42
C CYS A 6 27.34 9.19 -14.98
N LEU A 7 26.87 7.96 -14.80
CA LEU A 7 26.80 7.32 -13.49
C LEU A 7 28.19 6.86 -13.06
N GLU A 8 28.45 6.96 -11.76
CA GLU A 8 29.63 6.35 -11.15
C GLU A 8 29.50 4.83 -11.28
N ILE A 9 30.46 4.16 -11.91
CA ILE A 9 30.47 2.70 -12.01
C ILE A 9 31.25 2.13 -10.85
N SER A 10 30.62 1.30 -10.02
CA SER A 10 31.32 0.63 -8.92
C SER A 10 32.44 -0.27 -9.44
N GLN A 11 33.50 -0.42 -8.64
CA GLN A 11 34.56 -1.37 -8.94
C GLN A 11 34.02 -2.79 -9.16
N HIS A 12 33.02 -3.18 -8.36
CA HIS A 12 32.36 -4.47 -8.50
C HIS A 12 31.68 -4.64 -9.88
N ALA A 13 31.00 -3.60 -10.39
CA ALA A 13 30.37 -3.65 -11.70
C ALA A 13 31.41 -3.75 -12.83
N LYS A 14 32.56 -3.05 -12.71
CA LYS A 14 33.66 -3.12 -13.69
C LYS A 14 34.29 -4.51 -13.75
N GLU A 15 34.52 -5.12 -12.59
CA GLU A 15 35.05 -6.49 -12.48
C GLU A 15 34.08 -7.50 -13.11
N ARG A 16 32.78 -7.42 -12.80
CA ARG A 16 31.74 -8.28 -13.38
C ARG A 16 31.62 -8.16 -14.89
N TYR A 17 31.70 -6.93 -15.41
CA TYR A 17 31.71 -6.68 -16.85
C TYR A 17 32.91 -7.36 -17.52
N SER A 18 34.09 -7.23 -16.93
CA SER A 18 35.35 -7.75 -17.46
C SER A 18 35.42 -9.29 -17.43
N GLU A 19 34.99 -9.91 -16.33
CA GLU A 19 34.84 -11.37 -16.19
C GLU A 19 34.01 -11.97 -17.33
N ARG A 20 32.88 -11.33 -17.65
CA ARG A 20 31.85 -11.91 -18.53
C ARG A 20 32.03 -11.60 -20.01
N ILE A 21 32.68 -10.50 -20.37
CA ILE A 21 32.93 -10.14 -21.77
C ILE A 21 34.21 -10.72 -22.31
N MET A 22 35.24 -10.88 -21.47
CA MET A 22 36.54 -11.41 -21.90
C MET A 22 36.73 -12.90 -21.53
N GLY A 23 35.76 -13.51 -20.83
CA GLY A 23 35.87 -14.91 -20.38
C GLY A 23 37.03 -15.15 -19.41
N ARG A 24 37.56 -14.08 -18.79
CA ARG A 24 38.71 -14.13 -17.88
C ARG A 24 38.24 -14.67 -16.54
N THR A 25 38.92 -15.70 -16.06
CA THR A 25 38.60 -16.38 -14.79
C THR A 25 39.59 -16.02 -13.68
N GLU A 26 40.77 -15.51 -14.03
CA GLU A 26 41.80 -15.14 -13.05
C GLU A 26 41.65 -13.71 -12.53
N LYS A 27 41.62 -13.56 -11.21
CA LYS A 27 41.43 -12.28 -10.51
C LYS A 27 42.45 -11.20 -10.91
N ASN A 28 43.70 -11.60 -11.12
CA ASN A 28 44.77 -10.67 -11.52
C ASN A 28 44.54 -10.15 -12.94
N GLU A 29 44.12 -11.01 -13.87
CA GLU A 29 43.82 -10.63 -15.26
C GLU A 29 42.60 -9.72 -15.36
N ILE A 30 41.60 -9.94 -14.52
CA ILE A 30 40.41 -9.09 -14.41
C ILE A 30 40.80 -7.71 -13.89
N CYS A 31 41.58 -7.63 -12.81
CA CYS A 31 42.03 -6.37 -12.24
C CYS A 31 42.87 -5.56 -13.24
N LEU A 32 43.84 -6.22 -13.90
CA LEU A 32 44.67 -5.60 -14.94
C LEU A 32 43.83 -5.08 -16.10
N TYR A 33 42.82 -5.84 -16.55
CA TYR A 33 41.93 -5.40 -17.63
C TYR A 33 41.13 -4.16 -17.25
N VAL A 34 40.55 -4.16 -16.05
CA VAL A 34 39.77 -3.03 -15.53
C VAL A 34 40.62 -1.78 -15.48
N VAL A 35 41.86 -1.88 -15.00
CA VAL A 35 42.80 -0.74 -14.96
C VAL A 35 43.14 -0.25 -16.37
N GLN A 36 43.42 -1.16 -17.31
CA GLN A 36 43.79 -0.80 -18.68
C GLN A 36 42.64 -0.24 -19.52
N ASN A 37 41.39 -0.60 -19.21
CA ASN A 37 40.22 -0.28 -20.04
C ASN A 37 39.14 0.49 -19.26
N ASN A 38 39.51 1.16 -18.17
CA ASN A 38 38.55 1.74 -17.22
C ASN A 38 37.53 2.68 -17.90
N GLU A 39 38.03 3.65 -18.67
CA GLU A 39 37.19 4.64 -19.36
C GLU A 39 36.23 3.99 -20.36
N LEU A 40 36.71 3.01 -21.12
CA LEU A 40 35.90 2.28 -22.09
C LEU A 40 34.81 1.44 -21.42
N ILE A 41 35.13 0.80 -20.28
CA ILE A 41 34.16 0.03 -19.50
C ILE A 41 33.08 0.97 -18.95
N GLU A 42 33.47 2.12 -18.40
CA GLU A 42 32.54 3.12 -17.89
C GLU A 42 31.62 3.65 -19.00
N GLU A 43 32.17 4.02 -20.15
CA GLU A 43 31.39 4.50 -21.29
C GLU A 43 30.39 3.44 -21.78
N ARG A 44 30.82 2.19 -21.90
CA ARG A 44 29.96 1.09 -22.37
C ARG A 44 28.84 0.78 -21.39
N ILE A 45 29.12 0.72 -20.08
CA ILE A 45 28.10 0.47 -19.07
C ILE A 45 27.09 1.63 -19.02
N ASN A 46 27.55 2.88 -19.10
CA ASN A 46 26.66 4.04 -19.18
C ASN A 46 25.77 3.99 -20.44
N LYS A 47 26.34 3.65 -21.61
CA LYS A 47 25.55 3.43 -22.84
C LYS A 47 24.50 2.34 -22.68
N MET A 48 24.80 1.23 -21.99
CA MET A 48 23.80 0.19 -21.74
C MET A 48 22.65 0.68 -20.86
N ILE A 49 22.87 1.67 -19.99
CA ILE A 49 21.80 2.31 -19.21
C ILE A 49 21.01 3.28 -20.08
N ASP A 50 21.70 4.10 -20.88
CA ASP A 50 21.08 5.09 -21.78
C ASP A 50 20.15 4.43 -22.82
N PHE A 51 20.58 3.30 -23.37
CA PHE A 51 19.80 2.49 -24.31
C PHE A 51 19.06 1.32 -23.64
N GLY A 52 19.11 1.23 -22.31
CA GLY A 52 18.49 0.17 -21.54
C GLY A 52 17.04 0.50 -21.20
N GLU A 53 16.21 -0.53 -21.10
CA GLU A 53 14.84 -0.38 -20.61
C GLU A 53 14.82 -0.38 -19.09
N PHE A 54 14.21 0.64 -18.47
CA PHE A 54 13.94 0.66 -17.04
C PHE A 54 12.77 -0.26 -16.67
N ILE A 55 13.04 -1.35 -15.96
CA ILE A 55 12.04 -2.40 -15.71
C ILE A 55 11.51 -2.41 -14.28
N TYR A 56 12.27 -1.92 -13.29
CA TYR A 56 11.84 -2.02 -11.89
C TYR A 56 12.52 -1.02 -10.95
N CYS A 57 11.77 -0.60 -9.93
CA CYS A 57 12.16 0.29 -8.85
C CYS A 57 11.63 -0.30 -7.54
N GLY A 58 12.50 -0.70 -6.61
CA GLY A 58 12.02 -1.32 -5.38
C GLY A 58 13.09 -2.02 -4.55
N LYS A 59 12.66 -2.58 -3.43
CA LYS A 59 13.51 -3.49 -2.63
C LYS A 59 13.46 -4.88 -3.24
N VAL A 60 14.62 -5.52 -3.36
CA VAL A 60 14.76 -6.92 -3.75
C VAL A 60 15.44 -7.65 -2.58
N ASN A 61 14.94 -8.83 -2.20
CA ASN A 61 15.54 -9.70 -1.17
C ASN A 61 15.93 -9.03 0.18
N ASN A 62 15.08 -8.14 0.70
CA ASN A 62 15.34 -7.34 1.92
C ASN A 62 16.53 -6.36 1.83
N ASP A 63 17.14 -6.19 0.67
CA ASP A 63 18.23 -5.25 0.45
C ASP A 63 17.74 -3.80 0.26
N ASN A 64 18.71 -2.94 -0.02
CA ASN A 64 18.53 -1.55 -0.40
C ASN A 64 17.57 -1.40 -1.59
N TYR A 65 16.93 -0.24 -1.65
CA TYR A 65 16.08 0.13 -2.77
C TYR A 65 16.95 0.32 -4.02
N ILE A 66 16.65 -0.42 -5.08
CA ILE A 66 17.43 -0.45 -6.31
C ILE A 66 16.58 -0.14 -7.52
N ASN A 67 17.27 0.29 -8.57
CA ASN A 67 16.74 0.52 -9.90
C ASN A 67 17.34 -0.52 -10.84
N ILE A 68 16.48 -1.17 -11.63
CA ILE A 68 16.89 -2.24 -12.56
C ILE A 68 16.64 -1.80 -13.99
N PHE A 69 17.70 -1.83 -14.79
CA PHE A 69 17.70 -1.59 -16.22
C PHE A 69 18.07 -2.88 -16.96
N VAL A 70 17.52 -3.07 -18.15
CA VAL A 70 17.84 -4.21 -19.00
C VAL A 70 18.21 -3.74 -20.41
N HIS A 71 19.34 -4.23 -20.90
CA HIS A 71 19.80 -3.98 -22.27
C HIS A 71 20.19 -5.32 -22.91
N ASP A 72 19.43 -5.75 -23.91
CA ASP A 72 19.48 -7.12 -24.45
C ASP A 72 19.39 -8.18 -23.33
N SER A 73 20.46 -8.96 -23.11
CA SER A 73 20.54 -9.96 -22.04
C SER A 73 21.27 -9.45 -20.78
N TRP A 74 21.62 -8.17 -20.71
CA TRP A 74 22.31 -7.58 -19.57
C TRP A 74 21.33 -6.96 -18.59
N ILE A 75 21.50 -7.30 -17.31
CA ILE A 75 20.79 -6.69 -16.20
C ILE A 75 21.74 -5.76 -15.46
N ILE A 76 21.33 -4.52 -15.28
CA ILE A 76 22.12 -3.46 -14.66
C ILE A 76 21.36 -2.96 -13.43
N MET A 77 22.02 -2.96 -12.29
CA MET A 77 21.46 -2.54 -11.01
C MET A 77 22.13 -1.26 -10.57
N THR A 78 21.32 -0.25 -10.27
CA THR A 78 21.78 1.06 -9.79
C THR A 78 21.14 1.38 -8.45
N ASP A 79 21.76 2.31 -7.73
CA ASP A 79 21.24 2.81 -6.48
C ASP A 79 19.91 3.58 -6.68
N ARG A 80 19.17 3.78 -5.59
CA ARG A 80 17.89 4.51 -5.62
C ARG A 80 17.98 5.87 -6.31
N SER A 81 19.11 6.57 -6.21
CA SER A 81 19.28 7.92 -6.76
C SER A 81 19.77 7.96 -8.21
N ASN A 82 19.99 6.80 -8.85
CA ASN A 82 20.59 6.69 -10.19
C ASN A 82 21.85 7.54 -10.30
N LYS A 83 22.75 7.41 -9.31
CA LYS A 83 24.07 8.04 -9.28
C LYS A 83 25.17 7.01 -9.44
N LYS A 84 24.94 5.78 -8.99
CA LYS A 84 25.94 4.71 -8.96
C LYS A 84 25.40 3.40 -9.49
N VAL A 85 26.14 2.78 -10.40
CA VAL A 85 25.93 1.39 -10.82
C VAL A 85 26.53 0.48 -9.76
N ILE A 86 25.69 -0.33 -9.13
CA ILE A 86 26.07 -1.24 -8.06
C ILE A 86 26.68 -2.51 -8.66
N THR A 87 25.98 -3.13 -9.61
CA THR A 87 26.41 -4.36 -10.25
C THR A 87 25.78 -4.52 -11.63
N ILE A 88 26.37 -5.40 -12.44
CA ILE A 88 25.91 -5.76 -13.77
C ILE A 88 26.14 -7.26 -13.98
N TYR A 89 25.21 -7.94 -14.67
CA TYR A 89 25.41 -9.33 -15.07
C TYR A 89 24.65 -9.66 -16.37
N LYS A 90 25.20 -10.57 -17.16
CA LYS A 90 24.55 -11.13 -18.35
C LYS A 90 23.71 -12.33 -17.94
N VAL A 91 22.46 -12.36 -18.37
CA VAL A 91 21.59 -13.53 -18.29
C VAL A 91 22.09 -14.54 -19.32
N SER A 92 22.64 -15.64 -18.84
CA SER A 92 23.11 -16.78 -19.64
C SER A 92 22.60 -18.05 -18.97
N LEU A 93 21.40 -18.49 -19.37
CA LEU A 93 20.75 -19.71 -18.86
C LEU A 93 21.28 -20.95 -19.57
N ILE A 94 21.50 -20.84 -20.88
CA ILE A 94 22.12 -21.87 -21.72
C ILE A 94 23.37 -21.26 -22.34
N ASP A 95 24.50 -21.91 -22.13
CA ASP A 95 25.79 -21.46 -22.66
C ASP A 95 25.80 -21.55 -24.19
N GLY A 96 26.13 -20.44 -24.84
CA GLY A 96 26.20 -20.34 -26.30
C GLY A 96 24.87 -20.12 -27.01
N ASP A 97 23.74 -20.11 -26.30
CA ASP A 97 22.42 -19.85 -26.89
C ASP A 97 21.90 -18.43 -26.56
N ASP A 98 22.50 -17.44 -27.21
CA ASP A 98 22.11 -16.03 -27.04
C ASP A 98 20.65 -15.77 -27.50
N VAL A 99 20.12 -16.56 -28.44
CA VAL A 99 18.74 -16.43 -28.92
C VAL A 99 17.76 -16.81 -27.81
N PHE A 100 17.97 -17.94 -27.16
CA PHE A 100 17.14 -18.38 -26.04
C PHE A 100 17.23 -17.41 -24.86
N ASN A 101 18.45 -16.98 -24.51
CA ASN A 101 18.66 -16.06 -23.39
C ASN A 101 17.95 -14.72 -23.61
N LYS A 102 18.00 -14.19 -24.84
CA LYS A 102 17.26 -12.97 -25.20
C LYS A 102 15.75 -13.17 -25.13
N LEU A 103 15.23 -14.26 -25.69
CA LEU A 103 13.80 -14.58 -25.65
C LEU A 103 13.28 -14.71 -24.21
N PHE A 104 14.07 -15.32 -23.32
CA PHE A 104 13.73 -15.42 -21.91
C PHE A 104 13.59 -14.04 -21.26
N VAL A 105 14.57 -13.16 -21.47
CA VAL A 105 14.56 -11.81 -20.90
C VAL A 105 13.36 -11.01 -21.43
N GLU A 106 13.10 -11.03 -22.74
CA GLU A 106 11.95 -10.37 -23.35
C GLU A 106 10.61 -10.85 -22.77
N LYS A 107 10.46 -12.17 -22.57
CA LYS A 107 9.27 -12.75 -21.95
C LYS A 107 9.10 -12.32 -20.50
N MET A 108 10.19 -12.20 -19.74
CA MET A 108 10.15 -11.71 -18.36
C MET A 108 9.80 -10.23 -18.28
N ILE A 109 10.39 -9.38 -19.14
CA ILE A 109 10.04 -7.97 -19.26
C ILE A 109 8.54 -7.82 -19.57
N THR A 110 8.03 -8.59 -20.53
CA THR A 110 6.61 -8.58 -20.90
C THR A 110 5.71 -8.95 -19.73
N LYS A 111 6.06 -9.99 -18.95
CA LYS A 111 5.34 -10.35 -17.72
C LYS A 111 5.36 -9.23 -16.69
N ILE A 112 6.50 -8.58 -16.48
CA ILE A 112 6.63 -7.44 -15.55
C ILE A 112 5.73 -6.29 -15.99
N LYS A 113 5.75 -5.91 -17.27
CA LYS A 113 4.86 -4.88 -17.83
C LYS A 113 3.39 -5.21 -17.62
N GLY A 114 2.97 -6.43 -17.95
CA GLY A 114 1.59 -6.86 -17.75
C GLY A 114 1.15 -6.80 -16.28
N LYS A 115 2.02 -7.20 -15.34
CA LYS A 115 1.75 -7.10 -13.91
C LYS A 115 1.71 -5.65 -13.41
N LYS A 116 2.54 -4.76 -13.96
CA LYS A 116 2.49 -3.32 -13.64
C LYS A 116 1.16 -2.69 -14.09
N LEU A 117 0.69 -3.00 -15.30
CA LEU A 117 -0.61 -2.51 -15.79
C LEU A 117 -1.75 -2.97 -14.89
N LEU A 118 -1.80 -4.28 -14.58
CA LEU A 118 -2.80 -4.83 -13.66
C LEU A 118 -2.74 -4.18 -12.28
N LEU A 119 -1.53 -3.88 -11.77
CA LEU A 119 -1.36 -3.21 -10.48
C LEU A 119 -1.96 -1.80 -10.51
N GLU A 120 -1.75 -1.03 -11.58
CA GLU A 120 -2.32 0.31 -11.71
C GLU A 120 -3.86 0.27 -11.84
N GLU A 121 -4.41 -0.67 -12.61
CA GLU A 121 -5.86 -0.89 -12.72
C GLU A 121 -6.48 -1.21 -11.35
N LEU A 122 -5.85 -2.12 -10.59
CA LEU A 122 -6.33 -2.50 -9.25
C LEU A 122 -6.22 -1.36 -8.24
N LYS A 123 -5.17 -0.52 -8.33
CA LYS A 123 -5.03 0.66 -7.48
C LYS A 123 -6.15 1.66 -7.72
N GLU A 124 -6.48 1.93 -8.99
CA GLU A 124 -7.54 2.88 -9.33
C GLU A 124 -8.91 2.34 -8.91
N LYS A 125 -9.19 1.07 -9.22
CA LYS A 125 -10.42 0.40 -8.74
C LYS A 125 -10.55 0.47 -7.22
N SER A 126 -9.48 0.14 -6.49
CA SER A 126 -9.45 0.20 -5.02
C SER A 126 -9.64 1.62 -4.48
N LYS A 127 -9.16 2.63 -5.19
CA LYS A 127 -9.36 4.05 -4.81
C LYS A 127 -10.82 4.45 -4.94
N ILE A 128 -11.47 4.10 -6.04
CA ILE A 128 -12.90 4.34 -6.28
C ILE A 128 -13.76 3.63 -5.24
N GLU A 129 -13.49 2.34 -4.99
CA GLU A 129 -14.22 1.55 -3.99
C GLU A 129 -14.09 2.15 -2.58
N ARG A 130 -12.90 2.62 -2.20
CA ARG A 130 -12.68 3.27 -0.90
C ARG A 130 -13.50 4.56 -0.73
N VAL A 131 -13.59 5.39 -1.76
CA VAL A 131 -14.42 6.60 -1.73
C VAL A 131 -15.90 6.22 -1.56
N MET A 132 -16.39 5.29 -2.38
CA MET A 132 -17.76 4.78 -2.31
C MET A 132 -18.11 4.20 -0.93
N PHE A 133 -17.23 3.41 -0.33
CA PHE A 133 -17.45 2.84 1.00
C PHE A 133 -17.42 3.92 2.09
N LYS A 134 -16.52 4.90 1.98
CA LYS A 134 -16.47 6.02 2.93
C LYS A 134 -17.78 6.82 2.93
N GLU A 135 -18.32 7.14 1.76
CA GLU A 135 -19.62 7.83 1.66
C GLU A 135 -20.79 7.02 2.24
N LYS A 136 -20.76 5.69 2.10
CA LYS A 136 -21.76 4.81 2.74
C LYS A 136 -21.61 4.81 4.26
N ILE A 137 -20.38 4.77 4.77
CA ILE A 137 -20.10 4.85 6.21
C ILE A 137 -20.60 6.19 6.76
N ASP A 138 -20.27 7.30 6.12
CA ASP A 138 -20.68 8.64 6.56
C ASP A 138 -22.20 8.79 6.58
N ARG A 139 -22.90 8.29 5.55
CA ARG A 139 -24.38 8.24 5.54
C ARG A 139 -24.94 7.40 6.68
N ASN A 140 -24.35 6.24 6.95
CA ASN A 140 -24.80 5.38 8.05
C ASN A 140 -24.57 6.05 9.41
N LEU A 141 -23.43 6.72 9.61
CA LEU A 141 -23.15 7.47 10.83
C LEU A 141 -24.15 8.61 11.07
N ASN A 142 -24.56 9.32 10.01
CA ASN A 142 -25.58 10.35 10.13
C ASN A 142 -26.94 9.76 10.51
N ARG A 143 -27.35 8.65 9.89
CA ARG A 143 -28.59 7.94 10.26
C ARG A 143 -28.57 7.44 11.71
N ILE A 144 -27.43 6.93 12.17
CA ILE A 144 -27.27 6.50 13.58
C ILE A 144 -27.53 7.69 14.52
N LYS A 145 -26.92 8.85 14.25
CA LYS A 145 -27.15 10.06 15.07
C LYS A 145 -28.62 10.51 15.09
N GLU A 146 -29.29 10.44 13.95
CA GLU A 146 -30.72 10.76 13.86
C GLU A 146 -31.56 9.78 14.70
N TYR A 147 -31.31 8.48 14.57
CA TYR A 147 -32.01 7.46 15.37
C TYR A 147 -31.72 7.59 16.87
N GLU A 148 -30.49 7.92 17.27
CA GLU A 148 -30.16 8.21 18.67
C GLU A 148 -30.94 9.40 19.22
N LYS A 149 -31.18 10.43 18.39
CA LYS A 149 -32.01 11.57 18.77
C LYS A 149 -33.47 11.15 19.01
N PHE A 150 -34.05 10.38 18.10
CA PHE A 150 -35.42 9.85 18.28
C PHE A 150 -35.53 8.96 19.51
N ILE A 151 -34.54 8.08 19.74
CA ILE A 151 -34.50 7.24 20.95
C ILE A 151 -34.51 8.10 22.22
N LYS A 152 -33.78 9.22 22.22
CA LYS A 152 -33.77 10.15 23.36
C LYS A 152 -35.12 10.85 23.54
N GLU A 153 -35.75 11.29 22.46
CA GLU A 153 -37.08 11.90 22.50
C GLU A 153 -38.12 10.93 23.08
N PHE A 154 -38.18 9.70 22.58
CA PHE A 154 -39.10 8.68 23.11
C PHE A 154 -38.84 8.32 24.57
N LYS A 155 -37.57 8.34 25.02
CA LYS A 155 -37.25 8.13 26.45
C LYS A 155 -37.84 9.26 27.32
N ASN A 156 -37.71 10.51 26.89
CA ASN A 156 -38.25 11.66 27.62
C ASN A 156 -39.78 11.65 27.67
N GLU A 157 -40.43 11.25 26.57
CA GLU A 157 -41.89 11.09 26.52
C GLU A 157 -42.36 10.02 27.51
N ASN A 158 -41.72 8.85 27.50
CA ASN A 158 -42.05 7.76 28.43
C ASN A 158 -41.86 8.16 29.91
N GLU A 159 -40.80 8.91 30.21
CA GLU A 159 -40.59 9.45 31.56
C GLU A 159 -41.71 10.42 31.96
N SER A 160 -42.13 11.30 31.05
CA SER A 160 -43.24 12.24 31.26
C SER A 160 -44.56 11.50 31.51
N TYR A 161 -44.88 10.50 30.69
CA TYR A 161 -46.07 9.67 30.87
C TYR A 161 -46.04 8.89 32.19
N THR A 162 -44.88 8.35 32.57
CA THR A 162 -44.70 7.65 33.86
C THR A 162 -44.99 8.58 35.05
N ASN A 163 -44.54 9.83 34.97
CA ASN A 163 -44.80 10.82 36.03
C ASN A 163 -46.28 11.21 36.11
N LEU A 164 -46.94 11.41 34.96
CA LEU A 164 -48.38 11.68 34.91
C LEU A 164 -49.20 10.53 35.49
N MET A 165 -48.84 9.28 35.17
CA MET A 165 -49.49 8.10 35.74
C MET A 165 -49.36 8.07 37.27
N LYS A 166 -48.16 8.30 37.81
CA LYS A 166 -47.93 8.36 39.26
C LYS A 166 -48.73 9.47 39.94
N SER A 167 -48.82 10.64 39.31
CA SER A 167 -49.62 11.75 39.83
C SER A 167 -51.10 11.37 39.92
N SER A 168 -51.65 10.80 38.85
CA SER A 168 -53.05 10.37 38.81
C SER A 168 -53.34 9.26 39.82
N GLU A 169 -52.42 8.30 39.98
CA GLU A 169 -52.54 7.24 40.99
C GLU A 169 -52.50 7.81 42.43
N THR A 170 -51.70 8.86 42.66
CA THR A 170 -51.67 9.56 43.95
C THR A 170 -52.99 10.28 44.23
N GLU A 171 -53.57 10.95 43.23
CA GLU A 171 -54.88 11.59 43.35
C GLU A 171 -55.99 10.58 43.66
N LEU A 172 -56.01 9.43 42.97
CA LEU A 172 -56.95 8.35 43.28
C LEU A 172 -56.79 7.86 44.72
N ASN A 173 -55.57 7.63 45.18
CA ASN A 173 -55.29 7.19 46.55
C ASN A 173 -55.76 8.21 47.60
N ILE A 174 -55.62 9.52 47.33
CA ILE A 174 -56.11 10.58 48.21
C ILE A 174 -57.63 10.51 48.30
N VAL A 175 -58.33 10.45 47.17
CA VAL A 175 -59.80 10.38 47.13
C VAL A 175 -60.31 9.09 47.79
N GLU A 176 -59.66 7.95 47.56
CA GLU A 176 -59.98 6.70 48.26
C GLU A 176 -59.81 6.83 49.78
N HIS A 177 -58.76 7.51 50.24
CA HIS A 177 -58.56 7.78 51.67
C HIS A 177 -59.62 8.70 52.25
N GLU A 178 -60.03 9.74 51.53
CA GLU A 178 -61.11 10.64 51.93
C GLU A 178 -62.45 9.89 52.04
N ILE A 179 -62.77 9.04 51.06
CA ILE A 179 -63.96 8.18 51.10
C ILE A 179 -63.92 7.26 52.32
N LYS A 180 -62.78 6.60 52.59
CA LYS A 180 -62.61 5.74 53.78
C LYS A 180 -62.85 6.53 55.07
N ALA A 181 -62.27 7.72 55.20
CA ALA A 181 -62.46 8.57 56.38
C ALA A 181 -63.93 9.00 56.57
N ILE A 182 -64.64 9.32 55.48
CA ILE A 182 -66.08 9.64 55.53
C ILE A 182 -66.89 8.41 55.98
N VAL A 183 -66.58 7.22 55.44
CA VAL A 183 -67.23 5.97 55.84
C VAL A 183 -66.95 5.63 57.30
N GLU A 184 -65.72 5.78 57.79
CA GLU A 184 -65.38 5.58 59.20
C GLU A 184 -66.15 6.53 60.13
N ASN A 185 -66.28 7.80 59.74
CA ASN A 185 -67.10 8.77 60.48
C ASN A 185 -68.60 8.43 60.47
N LEU A 186 -69.12 7.93 59.35
CA LEU A 186 -70.52 7.48 59.24
C LEU A 186 -70.77 6.23 60.08
N VAL A 187 -69.82 5.28 60.06
CA VAL A 187 -69.89 3.99 60.75
C VAL A 187 -69.45 4.10 62.21
N CYS A 188 -69.17 5.30 62.71
CA CYS A 188 -68.91 5.59 64.13
C CYS A 188 -70.04 5.06 65.04
N LYS A 189 -69.93 3.77 65.34
CA LYS A 189 -70.26 3.15 66.61
C LYS A 189 -69.38 3.85 67.63
N LYS A 190 -69.95 4.84 68.32
CA LYS A 190 -69.47 5.21 69.65
C LYS A 190 -69.60 3.95 70.51
N PHE A 191 -68.48 3.34 70.85
CA PHE A 191 -68.35 2.56 72.07
C PHE A 191 -67.63 3.44 73.10
#